data_AF-A0A815VAN1-F1
#
_entry.id   AF-A0A815VAN1-F1
#
_cell.length_a   1.000
_cell.length_b   1.000
_cell.length_c   1.000
_cell.angle_alpha   90.00
_cell.angle_beta   90.00
_cell.angle_gamma   90.00
#
_symmetry.space_group_name_H-M   'P 1'
#
loop_
_entity.id
_entity.type
_entity.pdbx_description
1 polymer ?
#
loop_
_entity_poly.entity_id
_entity_poly.type
_entity_poly.pdbx_seq_one_letter_code
_entity_poly.pdbx_strand_id
1 'polypeptide(L)'
;MLNSPGIYSNRVLQQKLNREKQKINYQHVISNDSDSDSNSIIHRHDDNEYDLTDNKASIAMHHLTDKFLEENYVTDNYDSIDSGTGNLIPHDYSPPLYEYATITTNEAVNRLMQFFIKSSFDKNKVINMMRLIKSILPSPNKLPTTFRQILRTYGKTPSSIEKFYCNNCFTLTTRKNGQQYCNNTSCRFRNSQLSKKEVTEVVIVNIREKLQSIIKRNFSLFTGSEKLFPSFDIPSGERYGIITKETLHPITLVIHADGAPLIRSTKSAVWPCFSAIVELPPPVREYQSNILTLGLWVSTIKPNVNLFLEGIIEQLLDLSNHGTSIFVHEHEFRINVKTQYFVSDLPAKSLFMKTINYNGYFACTNCITEGVLYNKQIIYPYASNNYRPRTHDEFIITANQVEQNLTVGGKRCTSISGIKGLSSLLKIFNYPVDIIYDYMHLVCLNHVPTLMKRFTEIISKDAVAEIDSILKRIKIPHEVNVKFIFSIKSIHDWKAKHVRLFNLNLGLPIMTQYLPISYSSHFSIYCLFRSFSKEILFN
;
A
#
# COMPACT_ATOMS: atom_id res chain seq x y z
N MET A 1 27.50 39.56 24.29
CA MET A 1 28.02 39.65 22.91
C MET A 1 27.21 38.69 22.05
N LEU A 2 26.49 39.25 21.07
CA LEU A 2 25.49 38.61 20.22
C LEU A 2 26.15 37.71 19.16
N ASN A 3 25.62 36.50 18.93
CA ASN A 3 25.96 35.66 17.78
C ASN A 3 24.72 35.46 16.90
N SER A 4 24.84 35.88 15.63
CA SER A 4 23.77 36.05 14.64
C SER A 4 23.21 34.74 14.03
N PRO A 5 21.88 34.64 13.80
CA PRO A 5 21.23 33.50 13.14
C PRO A 5 21.10 33.68 11.61
N GLY A 6 22.22 33.97 10.91
CA GLY A 6 22.20 34.38 9.48
C GLY A 6 22.71 33.37 8.45
N ILE A 7 23.30 32.25 8.85
CA ILE A 7 24.13 31.43 7.92
C ILE A 7 23.37 30.23 7.32
N TYR A 8 22.34 29.70 8.00
CA TYR A 8 21.59 28.54 7.51
C TYR A 8 20.58 28.89 6.39
N SER A 9 20.06 30.13 6.40
CA SER A 9 19.12 30.65 5.39
C SER A 9 19.79 30.95 4.04
N ASN A 10 20.99 31.53 4.07
CA ASN A 10 21.71 31.95 2.86
C ASN A 10 22.14 30.78 1.96
N ARG A 11 22.44 29.61 2.54
CA ARG A 11 22.86 28.42 1.77
C ARG A 11 21.71 27.80 0.97
N VAL A 12 20.49 27.86 1.50
CA VAL A 12 19.26 27.41 0.83
C VAL A 12 18.84 28.39 -0.26
N LEU A 13 18.97 29.70 0.01
CA LEU A 13 18.68 30.76 -0.97
C LEU A 13 19.64 30.70 -2.17
N GLN A 14 20.93 30.48 -1.92
CA GLN A 14 21.97 30.27 -2.95
C GLN A 14 21.69 29.04 -3.82
N GLN A 15 21.24 27.92 -3.22
CA GLN A 15 20.85 26.72 -3.99
C GLN A 15 19.61 26.94 -4.87
N LYS A 16 18.67 27.79 -4.43
CA LYS A 16 17.48 28.13 -5.21
C LYS A 16 17.82 29.05 -6.39
N LEU A 17 18.64 30.08 -6.16
CA LEU A 17 19.18 30.97 -7.19
C LEU A 17 20.03 30.23 -8.22
N ASN A 18 20.82 29.23 -7.81
CA ASN A 18 21.60 28.40 -8.74
C ASN A 18 20.72 27.50 -9.63
N ARG A 19 19.58 27.00 -9.11
CA ARG A 19 18.59 26.24 -9.89
C ARG A 19 17.83 27.13 -10.88
N GLU A 20 17.55 28.38 -10.51
CA GLU A 20 16.91 29.36 -11.41
C GLU A 20 17.89 29.84 -12.50
N LYS A 21 19.16 30.09 -12.17
CA LYS A 21 20.21 30.39 -13.17
C LYS A 21 20.48 29.22 -14.12
N GLN A 22 20.41 27.98 -13.64
CA GLN A 22 20.49 26.79 -14.51
C GLN A 22 19.28 26.65 -15.43
N LYS A 23 18.08 27.07 -15.02
CA LYS A 23 16.90 27.13 -15.90
C LYS A 23 17.02 28.23 -16.97
N ILE A 24 17.57 29.38 -16.61
CA ILE A 24 17.81 30.49 -17.55
C ILE A 24 18.90 30.13 -18.57
N ASN A 25 19.97 29.43 -18.15
CA ASN A 25 21.01 28.95 -19.09
C ASN A 25 20.53 27.83 -20.03
N TYR A 26 19.52 27.04 -19.65
CA TYR A 26 18.89 26.08 -20.57
C TYR A 26 17.98 26.75 -21.61
N GLN A 27 17.51 27.97 -21.36
CA GLN A 27 16.71 28.77 -22.30
C GLN A 27 17.56 29.60 -23.29
N HIS A 28 18.85 29.81 -23.00
CA HIS A 28 19.77 30.54 -23.88
C HIS A 28 20.56 29.66 -24.86
N VAL A 29 20.42 28.32 -24.80
CA VAL A 29 21.09 27.38 -25.71
C VAL A 29 20.18 26.93 -26.87
N ILE A 30 18.92 27.40 -26.91
CA ILE A 30 17.94 27.06 -27.97
C ILE A 30 17.60 28.30 -28.84
N SER A 31 18.20 29.46 -28.57
CA SER A 31 17.89 30.74 -29.23
C SER A 31 19.04 31.29 -30.06
N ASN A 32 19.57 30.49 -30.98
CA ASN A 32 20.34 30.97 -32.13
C ASN A 32 20.00 30.09 -33.33
N ASP A 33 18.92 30.45 -34.03
CA ASP A 33 18.95 30.63 -35.48
C ASP A 33 17.67 31.38 -35.90
N SER A 34 17.93 32.53 -36.54
CA SER A 34 17.10 33.44 -37.36
C SER A 34 16.05 32.75 -38.25
N ASP A 35 15.02 33.37 -38.81
CA ASP A 35 14.32 34.67 -38.74
C ASP A 35 13.11 34.47 -39.69
N SER A 36 11.98 35.14 -39.40
CA SER A 36 11.02 35.78 -40.33
C SER A 36 9.52 35.46 -40.11
N ASP A 37 8.86 36.48 -39.54
CA ASP A 37 7.51 37.00 -39.77
C ASP A 37 6.39 36.08 -40.28
N SER A 38 5.32 35.92 -39.48
CA SER A 38 4.07 36.69 -39.63
C SER A 38 2.91 36.16 -38.77
N ASN A 39 2.07 37.09 -38.30
CA ASN A 39 0.94 36.92 -37.38
C ASN A 39 -0.15 35.94 -37.85
N SER A 40 -0.64 35.08 -36.95
CA SER A 40 -2.10 34.91 -36.71
C SER A 40 -2.38 34.10 -35.43
N ILE A 41 -3.40 34.55 -34.70
CA ILE A 41 -3.93 33.95 -33.47
C ILE A 41 -4.88 32.81 -33.86
N ILE A 42 -4.55 31.55 -33.52
CA ILE A 42 -5.50 30.42 -33.52
C ILE A 42 -5.25 29.54 -32.28
N HIS A 43 -6.29 29.39 -31.47
CA HIS A 43 -6.44 28.34 -30.46
C HIS A 43 -6.74 26.99 -31.14
N ARG A 44 -6.07 25.91 -30.69
CA ARG A 44 -6.48 24.46 -30.62
C ARG A 44 -5.24 23.58 -30.85
N HIS A 45 -4.90 22.70 -29.90
CA HIS A 45 -5.33 21.29 -29.77
C HIS A 45 -4.61 20.34 -30.75
N ASP A 46 -4.14 19.23 -30.16
CA ASP A 46 -3.85 17.90 -30.73
C ASP A 46 -2.40 17.51 -31.07
N ASP A 47 -1.96 16.49 -30.31
CA ASP A 47 -1.55 15.15 -30.78
C ASP A 47 -0.25 14.85 -31.53
N ASN A 48 0.22 13.62 -31.19
CA ASN A 48 1.11 12.70 -31.92
C ASN A 48 2.60 13.06 -31.93
N GLU A 49 3.57 12.14 -31.98
CA GLU A 49 3.65 10.69 -32.15
C GLU A 49 5.14 10.40 -31.83
N TYR A 50 5.50 9.25 -31.24
CA TYR A 50 6.87 8.76 -31.40
C TYR A 50 6.85 7.31 -31.84
N ASP A 51 7.37 7.18 -33.05
CA ASP A 51 7.36 6.05 -33.96
C ASP A 51 8.26 4.90 -33.47
N LEU A 52 7.84 3.68 -33.83
CA LEU A 52 8.48 2.40 -33.57
C LEU A 52 9.34 1.99 -34.77
N THR A 53 10.58 1.54 -34.54
CA THR A 53 11.27 0.50 -35.35
C THR A 53 12.45 -0.07 -34.52
N ASP A 54 12.37 -1.30 -33.99
CA ASP A 54 12.80 -2.61 -34.55
C ASP A 54 14.34 -2.86 -34.51
N ASN A 55 14.93 -4.01 -34.15
CA ASN A 55 14.45 -5.32 -33.70
C ASN A 55 15.64 -6.24 -33.27
N LYS A 56 15.29 -7.41 -32.67
CA LYS A 56 16.06 -8.68 -32.51
C LYS A 56 16.84 -8.96 -31.21
N ALA A 57 16.09 -9.33 -30.15
CA ALA A 57 16.29 -10.55 -29.35
C ALA A 57 15.25 -10.64 -28.19
N SER A 58 13.96 -10.84 -28.50
CA SER A 58 12.88 -10.77 -27.47
C SER A 58 11.77 -11.83 -27.61
N ILE A 59 11.95 -12.86 -28.42
CA ILE A 59 10.82 -13.70 -28.86
C ILE A 59 10.15 -14.47 -27.71
N ALA A 60 10.82 -14.80 -26.60
CA ALA A 60 10.20 -15.60 -25.53
C ALA A 60 9.46 -14.79 -24.44
N MET A 61 9.88 -13.56 -24.13
CA MET A 61 9.30 -12.75 -23.05
C MET A 61 8.25 -11.75 -23.56
N HIS A 62 8.36 -11.31 -24.82
CA HIS A 62 7.32 -10.52 -25.47
C HIS A 62 6.04 -11.34 -25.66
N HIS A 63 6.13 -12.64 -25.99
CA HIS A 63 4.94 -13.49 -26.12
C HIS A 63 4.12 -13.68 -24.83
N LEU A 64 4.70 -13.47 -23.65
CA LEU A 64 3.93 -13.46 -22.40
C LEU A 64 3.36 -12.06 -22.16
N THR A 65 4.19 -11.02 -22.26
CA THR A 65 3.82 -9.63 -21.96
C THR A 65 2.81 -9.04 -22.96
N ASP A 66 2.95 -9.31 -24.25
CA ASP A 66 2.00 -8.89 -25.29
C ASP A 66 0.67 -9.62 -25.15
N LYS A 67 0.68 -10.90 -24.75
CA LYS A 67 -0.56 -11.64 -24.50
C LYS A 67 -1.35 -11.09 -23.31
N PHE A 68 -0.66 -10.51 -22.33
CA PHE A 68 -1.30 -9.78 -21.23
C PHE A 68 -1.76 -8.39 -21.66
N LEU A 69 -1.04 -7.69 -22.57
CA LEU A 69 -1.38 -6.33 -22.99
C LEU A 69 -2.40 -6.26 -24.15
N GLU A 70 -2.60 -7.35 -24.92
CA GLU A 70 -3.64 -7.47 -25.95
C GLU A 70 -5.04 -7.69 -25.37
N GLU A 71 -5.16 -8.11 -24.11
CA GLU A 71 -6.42 -7.96 -23.36
C GLU A 71 -6.53 -6.49 -22.94
N ASN A 72 -7.40 -5.73 -23.62
CA ASN A 72 -7.71 -4.33 -23.33
C ASN A 72 -7.90 -4.08 -21.82
N TYR A 73 -6.81 -3.74 -21.12
CA TYR A 73 -6.85 -3.36 -19.71
C TYR A 73 -7.53 -2.00 -19.61
N VAL A 74 -8.84 -2.02 -19.39
CA VAL A 74 -9.65 -0.83 -19.16
C VAL A 74 -9.11 -0.13 -17.92
N THR A 75 -8.57 1.07 -18.10
CA THR A 75 -8.18 1.97 -17.01
C THR A 75 -9.43 2.44 -16.29
N ASP A 76 -9.68 1.90 -15.10
CA ASP A 76 -10.80 2.31 -14.25
C ASP A 76 -10.55 3.69 -13.64
N ASN A 77 -10.97 4.72 -14.37
CA ASN A 77 -11.18 6.05 -13.81
C ASN A 77 -12.52 6.12 -13.07
N TYR A 78 -12.97 5.04 -12.45
CA TYR A 78 -14.22 4.95 -11.67
C TYR A 78 -14.21 3.66 -10.86
N ASP A 79 -14.59 3.72 -9.59
CA ASP A 79 -15.03 2.52 -8.89
C ASP A 79 -16.13 1.85 -9.73
N SER A 80 -15.74 0.73 -10.33
CA SER A 80 -16.48 -0.23 -11.14
C SER A 80 -17.97 0.06 -11.25
N ILE A 81 -18.36 0.89 -12.23
CA ILE A 81 -19.75 0.90 -12.70
C ILE A 81 -19.87 -0.20 -13.75
N ASP A 82 -19.88 -1.44 -13.27
CA ASP A 82 -20.10 -2.63 -14.11
C ASP A 82 -21.42 -2.50 -14.88
N SER A 83 -21.33 -2.63 -16.20
CA SER A 83 -22.44 -2.79 -17.13
C SER A 83 -22.95 -4.24 -17.05
N GLY A 84 -23.47 -4.62 -15.88
CA GLY A 84 -24.35 -5.78 -15.79
C GLY A 84 -25.57 -5.48 -16.63
N THR A 85 -25.84 -6.32 -17.64
CA THR A 85 -27.14 -6.39 -18.29
C THR A 85 -28.20 -6.34 -17.21
N GLY A 86 -29.03 -5.29 -17.23
CA GLY A 86 -30.10 -5.14 -16.30
C GLY A 86 -30.99 -6.37 -16.41
N ASN A 87 -30.88 -7.28 -15.44
CA ASN A 87 -31.97 -8.18 -15.15
C ASN A 87 -33.12 -7.26 -14.79
N LEU A 88 -34.04 -7.10 -15.74
CA LEU A 88 -35.36 -6.53 -15.53
C LEU A 88 -35.93 -7.25 -14.31
N ILE A 89 -35.92 -6.57 -13.17
CA ILE A 89 -36.63 -7.04 -11.98
C ILE A 89 -38.09 -7.10 -12.43
N PRO A 90 -38.76 -8.28 -12.44
CA PRO A 90 -40.05 -8.41 -13.10
C PRO A 90 -41.17 -7.56 -12.48
N HIS A 91 -40.98 -6.98 -11.29
CA HIS A 91 -41.86 -5.94 -10.74
C HIS A 91 -41.05 -4.93 -9.92
N ASP A 92 -40.77 -3.77 -10.50
CA ASP A 92 -40.16 -2.65 -9.79
C ASP A 92 -41.24 -1.94 -8.94
N TYR A 93 -41.29 -2.26 -7.65
CA TYR A 93 -42.19 -1.62 -6.67
C TYR A 93 -41.78 -0.18 -6.31
N SER A 94 -40.80 0.42 -6.99
CA SER A 94 -40.37 1.78 -6.70
C SER A 94 -41.41 2.82 -7.18
N PRO A 95 -41.56 3.94 -6.45
CA PRO A 95 -42.57 4.94 -6.80
C PRO A 95 -42.29 5.57 -8.16
N PRO A 96 -43.35 6.05 -8.86
CA PRO A 96 -43.20 6.78 -10.11
C PRO A 96 -42.31 8.01 -9.91
N LEU A 97 -41.54 8.37 -10.94
CA LEU A 97 -40.54 9.45 -10.88
C LEU A 97 -41.14 10.80 -10.45
N TYR A 98 -42.36 11.09 -10.90
CA TYR A 98 -43.24 12.18 -10.51
C TYR A 98 -44.70 11.72 -10.70
N GLU A 99 -45.67 12.54 -10.31
CA GLU A 99 -47.09 12.21 -10.43
C GLU A 99 -47.45 11.86 -11.89
N TYR A 100 -48.11 10.72 -12.10
CA TYR A 100 -48.47 10.18 -13.42
C TYR A 100 -47.30 9.81 -14.35
N ALA A 101 -46.06 9.75 -13.86
CA ALA A 101 -44.93 9.27 -14.66
C ALA A 101 -45.13 7.80 -15.06
N THR A 102 -44.86 7.48 -16.33
CA THR A 102 -44.92 6.11 -16.86
C THR A 102 -43.73 5.25 -16.46
N ILE A 103 -42.65 5.89 -15.98
CA ILE A 103 -41.42 5.24 -15.52
C ILE A 103 -41.25 5.42 -14.01
N THR A 104 -40.68 4.41 -13.37
CA THR A 104 -40.34 4.48 -11.95
C THR A 104 -39.09 5.32 -11.71
N THR A 105 -38.87 5.69 -10.45
CA THR A 105 -37.65 6.42 -10.05
C THR A 105 -36.38 5.57 -10.29
N ASN A 106 -36.43 4.26 -10.02
CA ASN A 106 -35.30 3.35 -10.26
C ASN A 106 -35.02 3.20 -11.75
N GLU A 107 -36.06 3.01 -12.57
CA GLU A 107 -35.91 2.86 -14.02
C GLU A 107 -35.28 4.12 -14.65
N ALA A 108 -35.73 5.31 -14.24
CA ALA A 108 -35.15 6.57 -14.70
C ALA A 108 -33.66 6.69 -14.33
N VAL A 109 -33.30 6.37 -13.08
CA VAL A 109 -31.90 6.40 -12.62
C VAL A 109 -31.05 5.37 -13.35
N ASN A 110 -31.57 4.16 -13.61
CA ASN A 110 -30.87 3.13 -14.34
C ASN A 110 -30.51 3.57 -15.76
N ARG A 111 -31.50 4.11 -16.50
CA ARG A 111 -31.29 4.63 -17.87
C ARG A 111 -30.27 5.76 -17.90
N LEU A 112 -30.36 6.70 -16.97
CA LEU A 112 -29.43 7.84 -16.88
C LEU A 112 -28.00 7.40 -16.55
N MET A 113 -27.84 6.48 -15.59
CA MET A 113 -26.54 5.95 -15.22
C MET A 113 -25.90 5.18 -16.38
N GLN A 114 -26.65 4.33 -17.09
CA GLN A 114 -26.17 3.65 -18.30
C GLN A 114 -25.62 4.64 -19.34
N PHE A 115 -26.33 5.75 -19.58
CA PHE A 115 -25.88 6.80 -20.49
C PHE A 115 -24.59 7.49 -19.99
N PHE A 116 -24.53 7.83 -18.70
CA PHE A 116 -23.35 8.50 -18.12
C PHE A 116 -22.10 7.63 -18.16
N ILE A 117 -22.24 6.32 -17.90
CA ILE A 117 -21.14 5.35 -17.98
C ILE A 117 -20.64 5.27 -19.42
N LYS A 118 -21.55 5.05 -20.37
CA LYS A 118 -21.21 4.94 -21.80
C LYS A 118 -20.53 6.20 -22.34
N SER A 119 -20.83 7.36 -21.74
CA SER A 119 -20.28 8.67 -22.13
C SER A 119 -19.09 9.12 -21.28
N SER A 120 -18.57 8.27 -20.38
CA SER A 120 -17.42 8.56 -19.51
C SER A 120 -17.55 9.84 -18.67
N PHE A 121 -18.74 10.14 -18.16
CA PHE A 121 -18.96 11.31 -17.29
C PHE A 121 -18.25 11.13 -15.96
N ASP A 122 -17.53 12.14 -15.45
CA ASP A 122 -16.97 12.17 -14.09
C ASP A 122 -18.04 12.46 -13.00
N LYS A 123 -17.69 12.23 -11.72
CA LYS A 123 -18.66 12.24 -10.60
C LYS A 123 -19.37 13.58 -10.49
N ASN A 124 -18.64 14.67 -10.76
CA ASN A 124 -19.20 16.01 -10.70
C ASN A 124 -20.12 16.26 -11.89
N LYS A 125 -19.76 15.80 -13.09
CA LYS A 125 -20.63 15.84 -14.28
C LYS A 125 -21.92 15.07 -14.05
N VAL A 126 -21.87 13.85 -13.48
CA VAL A 126 -23.06 13.07 -13.12
C VAL A 126 -23.95 13.84 -12.15
N ILE A 127 -23.40 14.34 -11.04
CA ILE A 127 -24.18 15.09 -10.04
C ILE A 127 -24.81 16.34 -10.65
N ASN A 128 -24.06 17.11 -11.42
CA ASN A 128 -24.54 18.34 -12.04
C ASN A 128 -25.64 18.05 -13.06
N MET A 129 -25.48 17.01 -13.87
CA MET A 129 -26.50 16.59 -14.84
C MET A 129 -27.76 16.10 -14.13
N MET A 130 -27.65 15.32 -13.07
CA MET A 130 -28.80 14.87 -12.28
C MET A 130 -29.56 16.03 -11.63
N ARG A 131 -28.85 17.07 -11.15
CA ARG A 131 -29.48 18.29 -10.64
C ARG A 131 -30.18 19.09 -11.74
N LEU A 132 -29.56 19.19 -12.91
CA LEU A 132 -30.16 19.86 -14.08
C LEU A 132 -31.44 19.14 -14.50
N ILE A 133 -31.38 17.82 -14.68
CA ILE A 133 -32.56 17.01 -15.04
C ILE A 133 -33.65 17.14 -13.97
N LYS A 134 -33.28 17.11 -12.68
CA LYS A 134 -34.26 17.33 -11.60
C LYS A 134 -34.97 18.68 -11.73
N SER A 135 -34.26 19.73 -12.12
CA SER A 135 -34.81 21.10 -12.21
C SER A 135 -35.78 21.29 -13.37
N ILE A 136 -35.69 20.48 -14.42
CA ILE A 136 -36.58 20.55 -15.59
C ILE A 136 -37.77 19.58 -15.50
N LEU A 137 -37.73 18.61 -14.58
CA LEU A 137 -38.83 17.67 -14.35
C LEU A 137 -39.99 18.33 -13.57
N PRO A 138 -41.24 17.90 -13.78
CA PRO A 138 -42.38 18.36 -12.99
C PRO A 138 -42.13 18.26 -11.48
N SER A 139 -42.58 19.24 -10.71
CA SER A 139 -42.47 19.26 -9.25
C SER A 139 -43.80 18.84 -8.60
N PRO A 140 -43.81 17.95 -7.60
CA PRO A 140 -42.66 17.30 -6.95
C PRO A 140 -42.15 16.06 -7.72
N ASN A 141 -40.82 15.91 -7.87
CA ASN A 141 -40.20 14.70 -8.39
C ASN A 141 -39.18 14.06 -7.43
N LYS A 142 -39.03 12.74 -7.58
CA LYS A 142 -38.21 11.87 -6.74
C LYS A 142 -36.80 11.63 -7.28
N LEU A 143 -36.38 12.34 -8.33
CA LEU A 143 -35.04 12.16 -8.91
C LEU A 143 -33.95 12.50 -7.87
N PRO A 144 -32.95 11.64 -7.64
CA PRO A 144 -31.89 11.88 -6.66
C PRO A 144 -30.88 12.95 -7.13
N THR A 145 -30.36 13.77 -6.22
CA THR A 145 -29.43 14.88 -6.53
C THR A 145 -28.06 14.75 -5.90
N THR A 146 -27.87 13.72 -5.08
CA THR A 146 -26.59 13.40 -4.47
C THR A 146 -26.11 12.05 -4.97
N PHE A 147 -24.81 11.91 -5.21
CA PHE A 147 -24.23 10.65 -5.70
C PHE A 147 -24.59 9.44 -4.83
N ARG A 148 -24.69 9.65 -3.51
CA ARG A 148 -25.10 8.60 -2.57
C ARG A 148 -26.55 8.14 -2.78
N GLN A 149 -27.47 9.07 -3.04
CA GLN A 149 -28.85 8.72 -3.36
C GLN A 149 -28.93 8.05 -4.74
N ILE A 150 -28.18 8.55 -5.72
CA ILE A 150 -28.11 7.97 -7.08
C ILE A 150 -27.68 6.49 -6.99
N LEU A 151 -26.58 6.19 -6.29
CA LEU A 151 -26.11 4.81 -6.15
C LEU A 151 -27.12 3.91 -5.42
N ARG A 152 -27.75 4.41 -4.35
CA ARG A 152 -28.80 3.68 -3.63
C ARG A 152 -29.99 3.33 -4.52
N THR A 153 -30.45 4.29 -5.32
CA THR A 153 -31.55 4.11 -6.27
C THR A 153 -31.15 3.21 -7.45
N TYR A 154 -29.88 3.24 -7.86
CA TYR A 154 -29.30 2.32 -8.84
C TYR A 154 -29.07 0.90 -8.30
N GLY A 155 -29.45 0.61 -7.04
CA GLY A 155 -29.27 -0.70 -6.42
C GLY A 155 -27.84 -1.01 -5.97
N LYS A 156 -26.94 -0.02 -5.95
CA LYS A 156 -25.60 -0.18 -5.38
C LYS A 156 -25.57 0.24 -3.91
N THR A 157 -25.18 -0.71 -3.07
CA THR A 157 -24.79 -0.47 -1.68
C THR A 157 -23.56 0.44 -1.60
N PRO A 158 -23.40 1.24 -0.53
CA PRO A 158 -22.14 1.93 -0.32
C PRO A 158 -21.04 0.88 -0.18
N SER A 159 -20.01 0.96 -1.02
CA SER A 159 -18.84 0.05 -1.01
C SER A 159 -17.98 0.19 0.25
N SER A 160 -18.33 1.10 1.15
CA SER A 160 -17.65 1.30 2.42
C SER A 160 -18.58 1.81 3.52
N ILE A 161 -18.19 1.53 4.76
CA ILE A 161 -18.80 2.02 5.98
C ILE A 161 -17.82 2.98 6.65
N GLU A 162 -18.29 4.19 6.95
CA GLU A 162 -17.53 5.20 7.68
C GLU A 162 -17.99 5.24 9.14
N LYS A 163 -17.06 5.09 10.07
CA LYS A 163 -17.27 5.26 11.51
C LYS A 163 -16.39 6.39 12.03
N PHE A 164 -16.93 7.22 12.91
CA PHE A 164 -16.22 8.35 13.49
C PHE A 164 -16.06 8.15 15.00
N TYR A 165 -14.84 8.34 15.49
CA TYR A 165 -14.49 8.09 16.89
C TYR A 165 -13.84 9.32 17.52
N CYS A 166 -14.07 9.52 18.81
CA CYS A 166 -13.41 10.56 19.58
C CYS A 166 -11.95 10.16 19.87
N ASN A 167 -10.98 11.01 19.54
CA ASN A 167 -9.55 10.72 19.74
C ASN A 167 -9.15 10.56 21.21
N ASN A 168 -9.97 11.04 22.15
CA ASN A 168 -9.66 10.93 23.58
C ASN A 168 -10.14 9.62 24.20
N CYS A 169 -11.31 9.12 23.81
CA CYS A 169 -11.94 7.98 24.48
C CYS A 169 -12.26 6.81 23.55
N PHE A 170 -12.02 6.95 22.25
CA PHE A 170 -12.31 5.94 21.23
C PHE A 170 -13.78 5.50 21.15
N THR A 171 -14.70 6.27 21.75
CA THR A 171 -16.15 6.04 21.62
C THR A 171 -16.66 6.63 20.30
N LEU A 172 -17.64 5.96 19.70
CA LEU A 172 -18.32 6.41 18.49
C LEU A 172 -18.94 7.80 18.72
N THR A 173 -18.73 8.71 17.77
CA THR A 173 -19.29 10.07 17.84
C THR A 173 -20.70 10.10 17.26
N THR A 174 -21.49 11.09 17.68
CA THR A 174 -22.75 11.41 17.01
C THR A 174 -22.60 12.62 16.10
N ARG A 175 -23.34 12.60 15.00
CA ARG A 175 -23.36 13.69 14.04
C ARG A 175 -24.63 14.52 14.21
N LYS A 176 -24.47 15.82 14.51
CA LYS A 176 -25.58 16.80 14.56
C LYS A 176 -25.20 18.00 13.69
N ASN A 177 -26.07 18.40 12.77
CA ASN A 177 -25.85 19.53 11.84
C ASN A 177 -24.49 19.48 11.11
N GLY A 178 -24.04 18.28 10.72
CA GLY A 178 -22.77 18.08 10.04
C GLY A 178 -21.52 18.04 10.93
N GLN A 179 -21.65 18.34 12.23
CA GLN A 179 -20.57 18.37 13.21
C GLN A 179 -20.58 17.11 14.09
N GLN A 180 -19.40 16.70 14.58
CA GLN A 180 -19.21 15.51 15.41
C GLN A 180 -19.19 15.87 16.90
N TYR A 181 -19.82 15.03 17.73
CA TYR A 181 -19.91 15.20 19.18
C TYR A 181 -19.53 13.90 19.90
N CYS A 182 -18.86 14.02 21.05
CA CYS A 182 -18.56 12.87 21.89
C CYS A 182 -19.72 12.59 22.86
N ASN A 183 -20.27 11.37 22.83
CA ASN A 183 -21.37 10.95 23.71
C ASN A 183 -20.90 10.31 25.01
N ASN A 184 -19.60 10.05 25.16
CA ASN A 184 -19.09 9.39 26.36
C ASN A 184 -19.12 10.34 27.56
N THR A 185 -19.90 9.98 28.58
CA THR A 185 -20.11 10.78 29.80
C THR A 185 -18.84 10.97 30.61
N SER A 186 -17.90 10.02 30.51
CA SER A 186 -16.60 10.05 31.20
C SER A 186 -15.50 10.70 30.37
N CYS A 187 -15.80 11.19 29.17
CA CYS A 187 -14.82 11.85 28.32
C CYS A 187 -14.72 13.34 28.60
N ARG A 188 -13.51 13.91 28.52
CA ARG A 188 -13.28 15.36 28.62
C ARG A 188 -14.05 16.19 27.58
N PHE A 189 -14.43 15.56 26.47
CA PHE A 189 -15.18 16.19 25.37
C PHE A 189 -16.68 15.85 25.42
N ARG A 190 -17.19 15.33 26.53
CA ARG A 190 -18.61 15.02 26.76
C ARG A 190 -19.50 16.12 26.19
N ASN A 191 -20.43 15.74 25.31
CA ASN A 191 -21.41 16.61 24.66
C ASN A 191 -20.83 17.88 24.01
N SER A 192 -19.51 17.92 23.78
CA SER A 192 -18.81 19.04 23.18
C SER A 192 -18.63 18.79 21.69
N GLN A 193 -18.65 19.87 20.90
CA GLN A 193 -18.34 19.81 19.50
C GLN A 193 -16.86 19.47 19.32
N LEU A 194 -16.57 18.43 18.53
CA LEU A 194 -15.21 18.02 18.21
C LEU A 194 -14.70 18.74 16.98
N SER A 195 -13.46 19.22 17.04
CA SER A 195 -12.74 19.68 15.85
C SER A 195 -12.30 18.50 14.98
N LYS A 196 -11.96 18.75 13.71
CA LYS A 196 -11.43 17.71 12.80
C LYS A 196 -10.17 17.02 13.33
N LYS A 197 -9.39 17.67 14.20
CA LYS A 197 -8.17 17.11 14.78
C LYS A 197 -8.44 16.16 15.96
N GLU A 198 -9.67 16.17 16.50
CA GLU A 198 -10.10 15.38 17.66
C GLU A 198 -10.99 14.20 17.27
N VAL A 199 -11.20 14.01 15.96
CA VAL A 199 -11.97 12.91 15.40
C VAL A 199 -11.02 11.99 14.65
N THR A 200 -11.24 10.69 14.81
CA THR A 200 -10.70 9.63 13.96
C THR A 200 -11.82 9.19 13.04
N GLU A 201 -11.55 9.16 11.75
CA GLU A 201 -12.41 8.53 10.76
C GLU A 201 -11.84 7.15 10.41
N VAL A 202 -12.69 6.13 10.51
CA VAL A 202 -12.38 4.76 10.12
C VAL A 202 -13.29 4.40 8.95
N VAL A 203 -12.68 4.11 7.81
CA VAL A 203 -13.36 3.65 6.60
C VAL A 203 -13.11 2.15 6.46
N ILE A 204 -14.17 1.35 6.41
CA ILE A 204 -14.09 -0.09 6.19
C ILE A 204 -14.72 -0.38 4.84
N VAL A 205 -13.97 -0.98 3.93
CA VAL A 205 -14.44 -1.33 2.59
C VAL A 205 -15.22 -2.65 2.65
N ASN A 206 -16.21 -2.82 1.76
CA ASN A 206 -16.84 -4.11 1.50
C ASN A 206 -15.84 -5.00 0.75
N ILE A 207 -15.13 -5.84 1.50
CA ILE A 207 -14.03 -6.67 0.98
C ILE A 207 -14.56 -7.64 -0.07
N ARG A 208 -15.74 -8.21 0.16
CA ARG A 208 -16.39 -9.17 -0.75
C ARG A 208 -16.65 -8.56 -2.13
N GLU A 209 -17.33 -7.41 -2.18
CA GLU A 209 -17.66 -6.73 -3.44
C GLU A 209 -16.38 -6.31 -4.20
N LYS A 210 -15.39 -5.73 -3.50
CA LYS A 210 -14.16 -5.28 -4.15
C LYS A 210 -13.34 -6.45 -4.66
N LEU A 211 -13.26 -7.54 -3.90
CA LEU A 211 -12.59 -8.76 -4.32
C LEU A 211 -13.27 -9.37 -5.56
N GLN A 212 -14.60 -9.51 -5.54
CA GLN A 212 -15.36 -10.00 -6.69
C GLN A 212 -15.11 -9.14 -7.94
N SER A 213 -15.06 -7.81 -7.79
CA SER A 213 -14.76 -6.92 -8.91
C SER A 213 -13.35 -7.14 -9.47
N ILE A 214 -12.35 -7.31 -8.62
CA ILE A 214 -10.97 -7.54 -9.06
C ILE A 214 -10.85 -8.89 -9.78
N ILE A 215 -11.46 -9.95 -9.23
CA ILE A 215 -11.41 -11.29 -9.82
C ILE A 215 -12.15 -11.32 -11.17
N LYS A 216 -13.37 -10.74 -11.25
CA LYS A 216 -14.13 -10.68 -12.50
C LYS A 216 -13.36 -10.02 -13.63
N ARG A 217 -12.70 -8.90 -13.37
CA ARG A 217 -11.93 -8.17 -14.40
C ARG A 217 -10.69 -8.95 -14.86
N ASN A 218 -10.13 -9.80 -14.01
CA ASN A 218 -8.94 -10.59 -14.32
C ASN A 218 -9.27 -12.09 -14.47
N PHE A 219 -10.52 -12.45 -14.80
CA PHE A 219 -11.02 -13.83 -14.74
C PHE A 219 -10.24 -14.80 -15.66
N SER A 220 -9.76 -14.30 -16.81
CA SER A 220 -8.88 -15.04 -17.74
C SER A 220 -7.62 -15.59 -17.04
N LEU A 221 -7.09 -14.86 -16.05
CA LEU A 221 -5.88 -15.23 -15.32
C LEU A 221 -6.11 -16.35 -14.30
N PHE A 222 -7.34 -16.46 -13.77
CA PHE A 222 -7.71 -17.51 -12.81
C PHE A 222 -8.08 -18.83 -13.49
N THR A 223 -8.31 -18.81 -14.80
CA THR A 223 -8.71 -19.98 -15.60
C THR A 223 -7.60 -20.42 -16.59
N GLY A 224 -6.54 -19.62 -16.76
CA GLY A 224 -5.40 -19.88 -17.63
C GLY A 224 -4.33 -20.80 -17.04
N SER A 225 -3.47 -21.35 -17.92
CA SER A 225 -2.46 -22.37 -17.60
C SER A 225 -1.30 -21.90 -16.69
N GLU A 226 -0.74 -22.81 -15.90
CA GLU A 226 0.29 -22.71 -14.84
C GLU A 226 1.57 -21.87 -15.09
N LYS A 227 1.83 -21.36 -16.29
CA LYS A 227 3.10 -20.66 -16.64
C LYS A 227 3.13 -19.17 -16.32
N LEU A 228 2.19 -18.65 -15.51
CA LEU A 228 2.05 -17.20 -15.27
C LEU A 228 2.96 -16.67 -14.14
N PHE A 229 3.58 -17.56 -13.36
CA PHE A 229 4.33 -17.18 -12.16
C PHE A 229 5.83 -17.52 -12.28
N PRO A 230 6.73 -16.61 -11.85
CA PRO A 230 8.13 -16.96 -11.66
C PRO A 230 8.29 -18.07 -10.61
N SER A 231 9.29 -18.93 -10.76
CA SER A 231 9.57 -20.06 -9.84
C SER A 231 9.92 -19.65 -8.40
N PHE A 232 10.14 -18.37 -8.16
CA PHE A 232 10.51 -17.78 -6.86
C PHE A 232 9.42 -16.82 -6.33
N ASP A 233 8.22 -16.86 -6.92
CA ASP A 233 7.06 -16.11 -6.43
C ASP A 233 6.31 -16.89 -5.34
N ILE A 234 5.41 -16.22 -4.63
CA ILE A 234 4.64 -16.75 -3.50
C ILE A 234 3.91 -18.07 -3.86
N PRO A 235 3.26 -18.22 -5.04
CA PRO A 235 2.58 -19.46 -5.40
C PRO A 235 3.49 -20.68 -5.53
N SER A 236 4.80 -20.48 -5.73
CA SER A 236 5.79 -21.56 -5.78
C SER A 236 6.25 -22.02 -4.39
N GLY A 237 5.84 -21.33 -3.33
CA GLY A 237 6.26 -21.63 -1.96
C GLY A 237 5.48 -22.77 -1.29
N GLU A 238 6.17 -23.51 -0.42
CA GLU A 238 5.58 -24.65 0.31
C GLU A 238 4.37 -24.21 1.15
N ARG A 239 4.48 -23.07 1.84
CA ARG A 239 3.40 -22.53 2.67
C ARG A 239 2.13 -22.21 1.86
N TYR A 240 2.30 -21.72 0.63
CA TYR A 240 1.16 -21.50 -0.26
C TYR A 240 0.49 -22.83 -0.58
N GLY A 241 1.27 -23.83 -1.01
CA GLY A 241 0.78 -25.17 -1.29
C GLY A 241 0.01 -25.79 -0.13
N ILE A 242 0.47 -25.63 1.12
CA ILE A 242 -0.23 -26.10 2.33
C ILE A 242 -1.59 -25.41 2.50
N ILE A 243 -1.63 -24.08 2.35
CA ILE A 243 -2.86 -23.29 2.52
C ILE A 243 -3.91 -23.63 1.46
N THR A 244 -3.47 -23.91 0.23
CA THR A 244 -4.36 -24.07 -0.92
C THR A 244 -4.73 -25.52 -1.24
N LYS A 245 -4.07 -26.51 -0.61
CA LYS A 245 -4.14 -27.94 -0.97
C LYS A 245 -5.56 -28.51 -1.03
N GLU A 246 -6.45 -28.02 -0.16
CA GLU A 246 -7.80 -28.58 0.03
C GLU A 246 -8.90 -27.66 -0.49
N THR A 247 -8.54 -26.53 -1.10
CA THR A 247 -9.49 -25.48 -1.46
C THR A 247 -9.60 -25.33 -2.96
N LEU A 248 -10.81 -25.52 -3.48
CA LEU A 248 -11.11 -25.19 -4.86
C LEU A 248 -11.08 -23.66 -5.03
N HIS A 249 -10.31 -23.19 -6.02
CA HIS A 249 -10.09 -21.77 -6.34
C HIS A 249 -9.74 -20.91 -5.11
N PRO A 250 -8.58 -21.17 -4.47
CA PRO A 250 -8.12 -20.35 -3.36
C PRO A 250 -7.79 -18.95 -3.84
N ILE A 251 -8.12 -17.97 -3.00
CA ILE A 251 -7.66 -16.60 -3.12
C ILE A 251 -6.92 -16.24 -1.84
N THR A 252 -5.62 -16.03 -1.96
CA THR A 252 -4.72 -15.83 -0.85
C THR A 252 -4.32 -14.37 -0.76
N LEU A 253 -4.43 -13.83 0.44
CA LEU A 253 -4.25 -12.42 0.75
C LEU A 253 -2.96 -12.19 1.54
N VAL A 254 -2.11 -11.31 1.01
CA VAL A 254 -0.97 -10.72 1.73
C VAL A 254 -1.36 -9.33 2.19
N ILE A 255 -1.54 -9.17 3.49
CA ILE A 255 -2.02 -7.93 4.11
C ILE A 255 -0.84 -7.01 4.43
N HIS A 256 -1.02 -5.75 4.10
CA HIS A 256 -0.08 -4.68 4.37
C HIS A 256 -0.76 -3.55 5.14
N ALA A 257 -0.02 -2.96 6.07
CA ALA A 257 -0.45 -1.72 6.71
C ALA A 257 0.75 -0.83 7.02
N ASP A 258 0.61 0.47 6.77
CA ASP A 258 1.65 1.47 7.03
C ASP A 258 0.98 2.82 7.35
N GLY A 259 1.76 3.82 7.78
CA GLY A 259 1.28 5.17 8.06
C GLY A 259 1.87 6.19 7.08
N ALA A 260 1.00 6.93 6.40
CA ALA A 260 1.40 8.01 5.49
C ALA A 260 0.88 9.37 5.98
N PRO A 261 1.69 10.45 5.98
CA PRO A 261 1.21 11.78 6.31
C PRO A 261 0.22 12.26 5.24
N LEU A 262 -0.94 12.77 5.65
CA LEU A 262 -1.94 13.34 4.73
C LEU A 262 -1.46 14.64 4.09
N ILE A 263 -0.92 15.52 4.92
CA ILE A 263 -0.35 16.81 4.52
C ILE A 263 0.92 16.94 5.34
N ARG A 264 2.07 17.12 4.67
CA ARG A 264 3.40 17.19 5.30
C ARG A 264 3.52 18.18 6.47
N SER A 265 2.70 19.24 6.47
CA SER A 265 2.68 20.28 7.51
C SER A 265 1.73 20.01 8.68
N THR A 266 0.91 18.96 8.62
CA THR A 266 -0.06 18.61 9.68
C THR A 266 0.35 17.33 10.40
N LYS A 267 -0.10 17.17 11.65
CA LYS A 267 0.02 15.89 12.39
C LYS A 267 -0.97 14.82 11.91
N SER A 268 -1.79 15.10 10.90
CA SER A 268 -2.77 14.15 10.38
C SER A 268 -2.10 13.11 9.46
N ALA A 269 -2.43 11.85 9.67
CA ALA A 269 -1.95 10.72 8.89
C ALA A 269 -3.13 9.83 8.46
N VAL A 270 -2.96 9.14 7.34
CA VAL A 270 -3.79 8.01 6.93
C VAL A 270 -2.97 6.75 7.15
N TRP A 271 -3.60 5.76 7.75
CA TRP A 271 -3.07 4.42 7.89
C TRP A 271 -3.93 3.48 7.03
N PRO A 272 -3.51 3.20 5.79
CA PRO A 272 -4.22 2.23 4.98
C PRO A 272 -3.93 0.80 5.45
N CYS A 273 -4.94 -0.06 5.36
CA CYS A 273 -4.84 -1.50 5.42
C CYS A 273 -5.29 -2.04 4.06
N PHE A 274 -4.39 -2.70 3.33
CA PHE A 274 -4.65 -3.21 1.99
C PHE A 274 -4.08 -4.62 1.84
N SER A 275 -4.49 -5.32 0.78
CA SER A 275 -4.01 -6.65 0.47
C SER A 275 -3.62 -6.78 -1.00
N ALA A 276 -2.54 -7.52 -1.23
CA ALA A 276 -2.27 -8.10 -2.54
C ALA A 276 -3.01 -9.44 -2.67
N ILE A 277 -3.39 -9.81 -3.89
CA ILE A 277 -3.97 -11.12 -4.23
C ILE A 277 -2.87 -11.97 -4.86
N VAL A 278 -2.52 -13.07 -4.21
CA VAL A 278 -1.39 -13.93 -4.60
C VAL A 278 -1.60 -14.57 -5.97
N GLU A 279 -2.83 -14.88 -6.32
CA GLU A 279 -3.18 -15.56 -7.57
C GLU A 279 -3.16 -14.63 -8.79
N LEU A 280 -2.84 -13.34 -8.59
CA LEU A 280 -2.50 -12.45 -9.70
C LEU A 280 -0.98 -12.49 -9.93
N PRO A 281 -0.49 -12.60 -11.19
CA PRO A 281 0.94 -12.50 -11.50
C PRO A 281 1.54 -11.15 -11.10
N PRO A 282 2.84 -11.05 -10.77
CA PRO A 282 3.41 -9.85 -10.16
C PRO A 282 3.12 -8.51 -10.87
N PRO A 283 3.23 -8.37 -12.21
CA PRO A 283 2.92 -7.10 -12.88
C PRO A 283 1.45 -6.69 -12.72
N VAL A 284 0.54 -7.65 -12.70
CA VAL A 284 -0.91 -7.45 -12.54
C VAL A 284 -1.25 -7.21 -11.07
N ARG A 285 -0.63 -7.98 -10.16
CA ARG A 285 -0.79 -7.91 -8.70
C ARG A 285 -0.41 -6.55 -8.15
N GLU A 286 0.65 -5.94 -8.69
CA GLU A 286 1.16 -4.64 -8.24
C GLU A 286 0.40 -3.44 -8.82
N TYR A 287 -0.48 -3.66 -9.80
CA TYR A 287 -1.26 -2.59 -10.40
C TYR A 287 -2.29 -2.04 -9.41
N GLN A 288 -2.38 -0.71 -9.29
CA GLN A 288 -3.13 -0.06 -8.20
C GLN A 288 -4.60 -0.49 -8.13
N SER A 289 -5.27 -0.71 -9.27
CA SER A 289 -6.68 -1.14 -9.28
C SER A 289 -6.87 -2.61 -8.90
N ASN A 290 -5.80 -3.40 -8.81
CA ASN A 290 -5.79 -4.78 -8.31
C ASN A 290 -5.34 -4.89 -6.84
N ILE A 291 -4.95 -3.77 -6.21
CA ILE A 291 -4.70 -3.74 -4.77
C ILE A 291 -6.02 -3.63 -4.02
N LEU A 292 -6.32 -4.65 -3.22
CA LEU A 292 -7.55 -4.74 -2.44
C LEU A 292 -7.45 -3.85 -1.21
N THR A 293 -8.08 -2.68 -1.22
CA THR A 293 -8.18 -1.84 -0.02
C THR A 293 -9.16 -2.46 0.97
N LEU A 294 -8.71 -2.69 2.21
CA LEU A 294 -9.53 -3.28 3.28
C LEU A 294 -10.14 -2.20 4.17
N GLY A 295 -9.34 -1.17 4.50
CA GLY A 295 -9.83 -0.02 5.26
C GLY A 295 -8.78 1.06 5.46
N LEU A 296 -9.22 2.21 5.98
CA LEU A 296 -8.42 3.40 6.22
C LEU A 296 -8.67 3.91 7.64
N TRP A 297 -7.60 4.25 8.36
CA TRP A 297 -7.67 5.02 9.60
C TRP A 297 -7.11 6.42 9.35
N VAL A 298 -7.95 7.44 9.49
CA VAL A 298 -7.62 8.83 9.19
C VAL A 298 -7.70 9.65 10.47
N SER A 299 -6.55 10.08 10.98
CA SER A 299 -6.51 10.77 12.27
C SER A 299 -5.20 11.55 12.53
N THR A 300 -5.18 12.36 13.58
CA THR A 300 -3.97 12.97 14.14
C THR A 300 -3.24 12.05 15.13
N ILE A 301 -3.88 10.93 15.51
CA ILE A 301 -3.32 9.91 16.41
C ILE A 301 -3.12 8.59 15.66
N LYS A 302 -2.18 7.77 16.15
CA LYS A 302 -1.94 6.42 15.61
C LYS A 302 -3.17 5.52 15.82
N PRO A 303 -3.36 4.50 14.96
CA PRO A 303 -4.42 3.51 15.11
C PRO A 303 -4.51 2.91 16.49
N ASN A 304 -5.72 2.90 17.05
CA ASN A 304 -6.10 1.83 17.97
C ASN A 304 -6.35 0.60 17.10
N VAL A 305 -5.37 -0.31 17.08
CA VAL A 305 -5.33 -1.45 16.15
C VAL A 305 -6.59 -2.31 16.24
N ASN A 306 -7.05 -2.60 17.45
CA ASN A 306 -8.19 -3.50 17.62
C ASN A 306 -9.48 -2.84 17.12
N LEU A 307 -9.67 -1.54 17.39
CA LEU A 307 -10.80 -0.76 16.88
C LEU A 307 -10.75 -0.63 15.35
N PHE A 308 -9.55 -0.39 14.80
CA PHE A 308 -9.36 -0.23 13.36
C PHE A 308 -9.68 -1.52 12.61
N LEU A 309 -9.18 -2.64 13.09
CA LEU A 309 -9.24 -3.92 12.38
C LEU A 309 -10.50 -4.74 12.66
N GLU A 310 -11.33 -4.37 13.62
CA GLU A 310 -12.53 -5.13 14.03
C GLU A 310 -13.39 -5.57 12.84
N GLY A 311 -13.98 -4.61 12.11
CA GLY A 311 -14.85 -4.93 10.96
C GLY A 311 -14.11 -5.40 9.70
N ILE A 312 -12.78 -5.26 9.66
CA ILE A 312 -11.96 -5.84 8.58
C ILE A 312 -11.80 -7.33 8.83
N ILE A 313 -11.43 -7.72 10.06
CA ILE A 313 -11.20 -9.11 10.44
C ILE A 313 -12.51 -9.90 10.43
N GLU A 314 -13.62 -9.30 10.86
CA GLU A 314 -14.94 -9.95 10.76
C GLU A 314 -15.27 -10.36 9.31
N GLN A 315 -15.07 -9.45 8.35
CA GLN A 315 -15.29 -9.75 6.93
C GLN A 315 -14.30 -10.78 6.38
N LEU A 316 -13.02 -10.73 6.78
CA LEU A 316 -12.03 -11.71 6.34
C LEU A 316 -12.31 -13.11 6.90
N LEU A 317 -12.74 -13.21 8.16
CA LEU A 317 -13.15 -14.48 8.77
C LEU A 317 -14.41 -15.03 8.10
N ASP A 318 -15.39 -14.18 7.80
CA ASP A 318 -16.58 -14.56 7.04
C ASP A 318 -16.21 -15.12 5.65
N LEU A 319 -15.36 -14.41 4.90
CA LEU A 319 -14.87 -14.87 3.60
C LEU A 319 -14.01 -16.14 3.70
N SER A 320 -13.27 -16.35 4.78
CA SER A 320 -12.48 -17.56 5.00
C SER A 320 -13.31 -18.79 5.36
N ASN A 321 -14.45 -18.58 6.02
CA ASN A 321 -15.32 -19.67 6.47
C ASN A 321 -16.40 -20.01 5.45
N HIS A 322 -16.95 -19.00 4.76
CA HIS A 322 -18.09 -19.15 3.87
C HIS A 322 -17.74 -18.92 2.40
N GLY A 323 -16.57 -18.37 2.09
CA GLY A 323 -16.19 -18.02 0.74
C GLY A 323 -17.08 -16.94 0.12
N THR A 324 -16.98 -16.82 -1.20
CA THR A 324 -17.88 -16.00 -2.04
C THR A 324 -18.00 -16.61 -3.42
N SER A 325 -18.91 -16.10 -4.25
CA SER A 325 -19.04 -16.53 -5.65
C SER A 325 -19.01 -15.34 -6.59
N ILE A 326 -18.51 -15.56 -7.80
CA ILE A 326 -18.77 -14.69 -8.94
C ILE A 326 -19.52 -15.49 -10.01
N PHE A 327 -20.34 -14.80 -10.79
CA PHE A 327 -21.02 -15.38 -11.94
C PHE A 327 -20.37 -14.84 -13.21
N VAL A 328 -19.88 -15.73 -14.05
CA VAL A 328 -19.26 -15.42 -15.34
C VAL A 328 -19.91 -16.33 -16.38
N HIS A 329 -20.49 -15.74 -17.43
CA HIS A 329 -21.27 -16.47 -18.45
C HIS A 329 -22.29 -17.45 -17.84
N GLU A 330 -23.04 -17.01 -16.83
CA GLU A 330 -24.04 -17.81 -16.10
C GLU A 330 -23.50 -19.01 -15.30
N HIS A 331 -22.18 -19.18 -15.24
CA HIS A 331 -21.55 -20.20 -14.39
C HIS A 331 -21.12 -19.62 -13.04
N GLU A 332 -21.42 -20.35 -11.96
CA GLU A 332 -20.97 -20.01 -10.61
C GLU A 332 -19.50 -20.41 -10.44
N PHE A 333 -18.65 -19.44 -10.13
CA PHE A 333 -17.26 -19.66 -9.72
C PHE A 333 -17.12 -19.37 -8.24
N ARG A 334 -17.02 -20.44 -7.44
CA ARG A 334 -16.88 -20.37 -5.98
C ARG A 334 -15.43 -20.09 -5.61
N ILE A 335 -15.25 -19.14 -4.70
CA ILE A 335 -13.97 -18.60 -4.26
C ILE A 335 -13.86 -18.81 -2.76
N ASN A 336 -12.73 -19.37 -2.32
CA ASN A 336 -12.40 -19.42 -0.90
C ASN A 336 -11.25 -18.46 -0.60
N VAL A 337 -11.40 -17.63 0.44
CA VAL A 337 -10.40 -16.59 0.75
C VAL A 337 -9.55 -17.03 1.94
N LYS A 338 -8.23 -16.89 1.84
CA LYS A 338 -7.29 -17.15 2.93
C LYS A 338 -6.34 -15.98 3.13
N THR A 339 -5.87 -15.78 4.35
CA THR A 339 -4.83 -14.81 4.69
C THR A 339 -3.53 -15.55 4.96
N GLN A 340 -2.45 -15.15 4.31
CA GLN A 340 -1.17 -15.86 4.41
C GLN A 340 -0.12 -15.08 5.18
N TYR A 341 0.08 -13.81 4.83
CA TYR A 341 1.13 -13.01 5.46
C TYR A 341 0.64 -11.62 5.85
N PHE A 342 1.22 -11.08 6.92
CA PHE A 342 1.19 -9.66 7.24
C PHE A 342 2.59 -9.06 7.04
N VAL A 343 2.68 -8.01 6.22
CA VAL A 343 3.95 -7.35 5.87
C VAL A 343 3.86 -5.86 6.16
N SER A 344 4.84 -5.36 6.89
CA SER A 344 4.91 -3.96 7.30
C SER A 344 6.35 -3.60 7.65
N ASP A 345 6.69 -2.31 7.58
CA ASP A 345 7.91 -1.78 8.17
C ASP A 345 7.96 -2.08 9.69
N LEU A 346 9.15 -2.01 10.32
CA LEU A 346 9.29 -2.38 11.73
C LEU A 346 8.46 -1.49 12.69
N PRO A 347 8.42 -0.15 12.54
CA PRO A 347 7.54 0.72 13.35
C PRO A 347 6.04 0.41 13.27
N ALA A 348 5.50 0.17 12.07
CA ALA A 348 4.09 -0.16 11.92
C ALA A 348 3.83 -1.61 12.33
N LYS A 349 4.75 -2.54 12.07
CA LYS A 349 4.67 -3.92 12.56
C LYS A 349 4.54 -3.98 14.08
N SER A 350 5.36 -3.24 14.82
CA SER A 350 5.26 -3.22 16.29
C SER A 350 3.97 -2.60 16.78
N LEU A 351 3.42 -1.60 16.08
CA LEU A 351 2.09 -1.05 16.38
C LEU A 351 1.02 -2.12 16.19
N PHE A 352 0.92 -2.71 14.99
CA PHE A 352 -0.11 -3.65 14.61
C PHE A 352 -0.03 -4.97 15.37
N MET A 353 1.16 -5.45 15.73
CA MET A 353 1.32 -6.63 16.58
C MET A 353 1.27 -6.31 18.07
N LYS A 354 1.12 -5.04 18.47
CA LYS A 354 1.22 -4.57 19.86
C LYS A 354 2.48 -5.09 20.56
N THR A 355 3.64 -4.94 19.92
CA THR A 355 4.95 -5.23 20.52
C THR A 355 5.72 -3.95 20.80
N ILE A 356 6.87 -4.08 21.47
CA ILE A 356 7.86 -3.01 21.55
C ILE A 356 8.45 -2.73 20.16
N ASN A 357 8.96 -1.51 19.99
CA ASN A 357 9.62 -1.11 18.75
C ASN A 357 10.98 -1.80 18.61
N TYR A 358 11.51 -1.82 17.39
CA TYR A 358 12.78 -2.44 16.98
C TYR A 358 14.02 -2.06 17.79
N ASN A 359 13.95 -0.99 18.58
CA ASN A 359 15.01 -0.46 19.44
C ASN A 359 14.85 -0.83 20.92
N GLY A 360 13.94 -1.75 21.26
CA GLY A 360 13.77 -2.28 22.62
C GLY A 360 14.58 -3.55 22.88
N TYR A 361 14.74 -3.92 24.15
CA TYR A 361 15.51 -5.12 24.56
C TYR A 361 14.98 -6.42 23.93
N PHE A 362 13.67 -6.64 23.92
CA PHE A 362 13.03 -7.84 23.36
C PHE A 362 12.29 -7.57 22.05
N ALA A 363 12.92 -6.86 21.10
CA ALA A 363 12.24 -6.36 19.91
C ALA A 363 12.21 -7.34 18.72
N CYS A 364 12.98 -8.43 18.76
CA CYS A 364 12.96 -9.43 17.70
C CYS A 364 11.56 -10.07 17.59
N THR A 365 11.05 -10.13 16.36
CA THR A 365 9.76 -10.74 16.04
C THR A 365 9.84 -12.26 16.13
N ASN A 366 11.00 -12.85 15.82
CA ASN A 366 11.12 -14.30 15.69
C ASN A 366 11.63 -15.00 16.95
N CYS A 367 12.38 -14.32 17.81
CA CYS A 367 12.95 -14.91 19.03
C CYS A 367 12.78 -14.01 20.25
N ILE A 368 12.97 -14.60 21.44
CA ILE A 368 12.91 -13.91 22.73
C ILE A 368 14.27 -13.40 23.20
N THR A 369 15.26 -13.32 22.31
CA THR A 369 16.60 -12.84 22.64
C THR A 369 16.53 -11.43 23.22
N GLU A 370 17.16 -11.24 24.37
CA GLU A 370 17.35 -9.93 24.97
C GLU A 370 18.56 -9.23 24.34
N GLY A 371 18.36 -8.01 23.88
CA GLY A 371 19.44 -7.14 23.41
C GLY A 371 20.21 -6.53 24.58
N VAL A 372 21.43 -6.06 24.33
CA VAL A 372 22.24 -5.34 25.31
C VAL A 372 22.40 -3.89 24.90
N LEU A 373 22.44 -2.99 25.88
CA LEU A 373 22.72 -1.58 25.64
C LEU A 373 24.21 -1.39 25.38
N TYR A 374 24.55 -0.93 24.18
CA TYR A 374 25.90 -0.60 23.78
C TYR A 374 25.91 0.73 23.02
N ASN A 375 26.74 1.69 23.46
CA ASN A 375 26.84 3.02 22.85
C ASN A 375 25.49 3.70 22.56
N LYS A 376 24.59 3.70 23.56
CA LYS A 376 23.22 4.28 23.49
C LYS A 376 22.30 3.60 22.46
N GLN A 377 22.64 2.41 22.00
CA GLN A 377 21.83 1.60 21.09
C GLN A 377 21.64 0.21 21.67
N ILE A 378 20.50 -0.41 21.40
CA ILE A 378 20.30 -1.83 21.70
C ILE A 378 20.89 -2.63 20.55
N ILE A 379 21.79 -3.56 20.88
CA ILE A 379 22.39 -4.51 19.94
C ILE A 379 22.05 -5.93 20.38
N TYR A 380 22.14 -6.87 19.45
CA TYR A 380 21.89 -8.30 19.69
C TYR A 380 23.18 -9.09 19.44
N PRO A 381 24.08 -9.24 20.44
CA PRO A 381 25.37 -9.85 20.24
C PRO A 381 25.23 -11.33 19.92
N TYR A 382 25.89 -11.79 18.85
CA TYR A 382 25.80 -13.18 18.40
C TYR A 382 26.14 -14.21 19.50
N ALA A 383 27.16 -13.92 20.31
CA ALA A 383 27.68 -14.84 21.33
C ALA A 383 26.76 -15.04 22.56
N SER A 384 25.82 -14.13 22.80
CA SER A 384 24.89 -14.17 23.95
C SER A 384 23.48 -14.65 23.58
N ASN A 385 23.26 -15.06 22.33
CA ASN A 385 21.93 -15.34 21.82
C ASN A 385 21.57 -16.82 22.03
N ASN A 386 20.64 -17.08 22.95
CA ASN A 386 20.01 -18.41 23.11
C ASN A 386 19.00 -18.74 22.00
N TYR A 387 18.83 -17.85 21.01
CA TYR A 387 17.95 -17.93 19.83
C TYR A 387 16.57 -18.60 20.02
N ARG A 388 16.02 -18.64 21.25
CA ARG A 388 14.77 -19.34 21.51
C ARG A 388 13.65 -18.70 20.69
N PRO A 389 13.04 -19.43 19.73
CA PRO A 389 11.99 -18.89 18.90
C PRO A 389 10.77 -18.52 19.74
N ARG A 390 10.01 -17.53 19.27
CA ARG A 390 8.67 -17.25 19.81
C ARG A 390 7.68 -18.25 19.23
N THR A 391 6.67 -18.62 20.01
CA THR A 391 5.53 -19.40 19.53
C THR A 391 4.25 -18.58 19.62
N HIS A 392 3.23 -19.00 18.87
CA HIS A 392 1.94 -18.32 18.84
C HIS A 392 1.24 -18.39 20.20
N ASP A 393 1.21 -19.58 20.81
CA ASP A 393 0.55 -19.82 22.10
C ASP A 393 1.19 -19.01 23.22
N GLU A 394 2.53 -19.00 23.28
CA GLU A 394 3.26 -18.18 24.26
C GLU A 394 2.97 -16.69 24.07
N PHE A 395 2.83 -16.23 22.82
CA PHE A 395 2.47 -14.84 22.55
C PHE A 395 1.10 -14.51 23.14
N ILE A 396 0.08 -15.35 22.90
CA ILE A 396 -1.29 -15.14 23.40
C ILE A 396 -1.31 -15.12 24.93
N ILE A 397 -0.67 -16.12 25.56
CA ILE A 397 -0.59 -16.21 27.03
C ILE A 397 0.06 -14.95 27.60
N THR A 398 1.20 -14.54 27.04
CA THR A 398 1.92 -13.34 27.49
C THR A 398 1.11 -12.05 27.27
N ALA A 399 0.42 -11.94 26.14
CA ALA A 399 -0.43 -10.78 25.83
C ALA A 399 -1.57 -10.64 26.83
N ASN A 400 -2.26 -11.74 27.15
CA ASN A 400 -3.35 -11.76 28.14
C ASN A 400 -2.83 -11.41 29.54
N GLN A 401 -1.65 -11.89 29.92
CA GLN A 401 -1.00 -11.54 31.20
C GLN A 401 -0.72 -10.04 31.32
N VAL A 402 -0.29 -9.38 30.24
CA VAL A 402 -0.08 -7.93 30.22
C VAL A 402 -1.41 -7.18 30.36
N GLU A 403 -2.47 -7.61 29.65
CA GLU A 403 -3.79 -6.97 29.70
C GLU A 403 -4.49 -7.14 31.06
N GLN A 404 -4.24 -8.24 31.76
CA GLN A 404 -4.73 -8.50 33.12
C GLN A 404 -4.02 -7.67 34.22
N ASN A 405 -3.15 -6.72 33.84
CA ASN A 405 -2.51 -5.74 34.72
C ASN A 405 -1.62 -6.36 35.81
N LEU A 406 -0.83 -7.38 35.48
CA LEU A 406 0.20 -7.85 36.41
C LEU A 406 1.15 -6.70 36.80
N THR A 407 1.25 -6.45 38.09
CA THR A 407 2.26 -5.58 38.70
C THR A 407 3.52 -6.41 38.93
N VAL A 408 4.55 -6.18 38.13
CA VAL A 408 5.88 -6.74 38.39
C VAL A 408 6.65 -5.69 39.21
N GLY A 409 6.94 -5.99 40.48
CA GLY A 409 7.71 -5.09 41.36
C GLY A 409 7.01 -3.78 41.71
N GLY A 410 5.68 -3.77 41.84
CA GLY A 410 4.90 -2.59 42.26
C GLY A 410 4.67 -1.53 41.17
N LYS A 411 5.16 -1.75 39.94
CA LYS A 411 4.87 -0.90 38.76
C LYS A 411 4.00 -1.68 37.78
N ARG A 412 3.06 -0.98 37.12
CA ARG A 412 2.22 -1.57 36.06
C ARG A 412 3.12 -2.10 34.94
N CYS A 413 3.09 -3.40 34.68
CA CYS A 413 3.85 -3.97 33.59
C CYS A 413 3.27 -3.47 32.26
N THR A 414 4.09 -2.81 31.43
CA THR A 414 3.67 -2.28 30.12
C THR A 414 4.03 -3.22 28.97
N SER A 415 4.90 -4.19 29.23
CA SER A 415 5.21 -5.28 28.32
C SER A 415 5.95 -6.42 29.02
N ILE A 416 5.69 -7.66 28.62
CA ILE A 416 6.45 -8.85 29.03
C ILE A 416 7.15 -9.40 27.80
N SER A 417 8.47 -9.59 27.87
CA SER A 417 9.29 -10.08 26.74
C SER A 417 8.99 -9.37 25.42
N GLY A 418 8.76 -8.05 25.48
CA GLY A 418 8.46 -7.19 24.33
C GLY A 418 7.02 -7.20 23.81
N ILE A 419 6.11 -7.97 24.41
CA ILE A 419 4.68 -8.02 24.05
C ILE A 419 3.92 -7.03 24.93
N LYS A 420 3.04 -6.19 24.35
CA LYS A 420 2.27 -5.16 25.07
C LYS A 420 0.77 -5.48 25.21
N GLY A 421 0.26 -6.46 24.47
CA GLY A 421 -1.16 -6.84 24.54
C GLY A 421 -1.59 -7.62 23.31
N LEU A 422 -2.88 -7.95 23.25
CA LEU A 422 -3.44 -8.84 22.23
C LEU A 422 -3.87 -8.06 20.99
N SER A 423 -3.29 -8.38 19.85
CA SER A 423 -3.68 -7.79 18.56
C SER A 423 -4.80 -8.60 17.92
N SER A 424 -5.80 -7.90 17.35
CA SER A 424 -6.84 -8.56 16.56
C SER A 424 -6.28 -9.36 15.38
N LEU A 425 -5.10 -9.01 14.84
CA LEU A 425 -4.45 -9.75 13.74
C LEU A 425 -4.20 -11.22 14.06
N LEU A 426 -4.02 -11.56 15.34
CA LEU A 426 -3.80 -12.95 15.77
C LEU A 426 -4.99 -13.87 15.52
N LYS A 427 -6.18 -13.31 15.21
CA LYS A 427 -7.35 -14.10 14.81
C LYS A 427 -7.23 -14.72 13.41
N ILE A 428 -6.35 -14.18 12.58
CA ILE A 428 -6.18 -14.58 11.17
C ILE A 428 -4.71 -14.91 10.81
N PHE A 429 -3.78 -14.75 11.76
CA PHE A 429 -2.35 -14.98 11.55
C PHE A 429 -1.70 -15.65 12.75
N ASN A 430 -0.79 -16.57 12.48
CA ASN A 430 0.07 -17.21 13.47
C ASN A 430 1.35 -16.41 13.65
N TYR A 431 1.65 -16.05 14.89
CA TYR A 431 2.87 -15.35 15.24
C TYR A 431 3.97 -16.34 15.64
N PRO A 432 5.23 -16.17 15.20
CA PRO A 432 5.72 -15.12 14.30
C PRO A 432 5.67 -15.48 12.82
N VAL A 433 5.30 -16.72 12.48
CA VAL A 433 5.51 -17.32 11.16
C VAL A 433 4.81 -16.55 10.02
N ASP A 434 3.61 -16.03 10.27
CA ASP A 434 2.84 -15.28 9.27
C ASP A 434 3.22 -13.78 9.23
N ILE A 435 4.13 -13.33 10.10
CA ILE A 435 4.48 -11.90 10.27
C ILE A 435 5.85 -11.62 9.64
N ILE A 436 5.86 -11.45 8.31
CA ILE A 436 7.09 -11.41 7.52
C ILE A 436 7.79 -10.04 7.58
N TYR A 437 9.12 -10.03 7.47
CA TYR A 437 9.92 -8.81 7.38
C TYR A 437 9.80 -8.15 6.00
N ASP A 438 9.55 -6.85 5.99
CA ASP A 438 9.61 -6.05 4.77
C ASP A 438 11.06 -5.92 4.30
N TYR A 439 11.40 -6.61 3.20
CA TYR A 439 12.73 -6.59 2.60
C TYR A 439 13.14 -5.20 2.10
N MET A 440 12.20 -4.43 1.54
CA MET A 440 12.50 -3.10 1.00
C MET A 440 12.97 -2.18 2.13
N HIS A 441 12.19 -2.07 3.20
CA HIS A 441 12.53 -1.21 4.32
C HIS A 441 13.72 -1.75 5.12
N LEU A 442 13.73 -3.04 5.46
CA LEU A 442 14.77 -3.61 6.31
C LEU A 442 16.14 -3.63 5.61
N VAL A 443 16.19 -4.15 4.38
CA VAL A 443 17.46 -4.42 3.69
C VAL A 443 17.83 -3.25 2.78
N CYS A 444 16.95 -2.89 1.85
CA CYS A 444 17.30 -1.94 0.79
C CYS A 444 17.41 -0.50 1.28
N LEU A 445 16.56 -0.08 2.21
CA LEU A 445 16.53 1.31 2.66
C LEU A 445 17.29 1.55 3.97
N ASN A 446 17.55 0.51 4.76
CA ASN A 446 18.20 0.63 6.07
C ASN A 446 19.53 -0.11 6.17
N HIS A 447 19.52 -1.45 6.18
CA HIS A 447 20.71 -2.22 6.53
C HIS A 447 21.86 -2.10 5.52
N VAL A 448 21.61 -2.29 4.22
CA VAL A 448 22.65 -2.18 3.19
C VAL A 448 23.21 -0.74 3.12
N PRO A 449 22.39 0.33 3.11
CA PRO A 449 22.91 1.69 3.19
C PRO A 449 23.80 1.93 4.42
N THR A 450 23.39 1.43 5.59
CA THR A 450 24.16 1.55 6.83
C THR A 450 25.50 0.83 6.73
N LEU A 451 25.51 -0.39 6.15
CA LEU A 451 26.71 -1.18 5.95
C LEU A 451 27.67 -0.50 4.98
N MET A 452 27.17 -0.05 3.83
CA MET A 452 27.98 0.62 2.81
C MET A 452 28.57 1.93 3.32
N LYS A 453 27.82 2.72 4.10
CA LYS A 453 28.36 3.92 4.74
C LYS A 453 29.60 3.60 5.58
N ARG A 454 29.54 2.56 6.43
CA ARG A 454 30.68 2.12 7.24
C ARG A 454 31.84 1.62 6.38
N PHE A 455 31.54 0.86 5.33
CA PHE A 455 32.56 0.37 4.41
C PHE A 455 33.28 1.50 3.67
N THR A 456 32.56 2.54 3.26
CA THR A 456 33.16 3.74 2.63
C THR A 456 34.00 4.59 3.58
N GLU A 457 33.90 4.39 4.89
CA GLU A 457 34.78 5.01 5.89
C GLU A 457 36.09 4.21 6.07
N ILE A 458 36.12 2.93 5.67
CA ILE A 458 37.27 2.03 5.79
C ILE A 458 38.16 2.08 4.53
N ILE A 459 37.56 2.16 3.35
CA ILE A 459 38.28 2.18 2.07
C ILE A 459 38.80 3.57 1.71
N SER A 460 39.80 3.65 0.84
CA SER A 460 40.38 4.94 0.41
C SER A 460 39.41 5.77 -0.44
N LYS A 461 39.63 7.08 -0.49
CA LYS A 461 38.84 7.98 -1.36
C LYS A 461 38.97 7.61 -2.83
N ASP A 462 40.14 7.14 -3.25
CA ASP A 462 40.40 6.70 -4.62
C ASP A 462 39.59 5.44 -4.95
N ALA A 463 39.53 4.47 -4.03
CA ALA A 463 38.69 3.28 -4.17
C ALA A 463 37.20 3.64 -4.30
N VAL A 464 36.71 4.61 -3.50
CA VAL A 464 35.32 5.11 -3.65
C VAL A 464 35.09 5.72 -5.03
N ALA A 465 36.02 6.54 -5.53
CA ALA A 465 35.91 7.16 -6.84
C ALA A 465 35.94 6.11 -7.98
N GLU A 466 36.74 5.06 -7.83
CA GLU A 466 36.82 3.95 -8.77
C GLU A 466 35.51 3.14 -8.80
N ILE A 467 34.96 2.81 -7.62
CA ILE A 467 33.65 2.15 -7.50
C ILE A 467 32.56 2.98 -8.18
N ASP A 468 32.51 4.29 -7.93
CA ASP A 468 31.56 5.18 -8.57
C ASP A 468 31.73 5.21 -10.10
N SER A 469 32.97 5.14 -10.59
CA SER A 469 33.26 5.04 -12.02
C SER A 469 32.82 3.70 -12.61
N ILE A 470 32.93 2.59 -11.88
CA ILE A 470 32.44 1.28 -12.30
C ILE A 470 30.91 1.31 -12.39
N LEU A 471 30.23 1.77 -11.34
CA LEU A 471 28.77 1.83 -11.27
C LEU A 471 28.15 2.73 -12.35
N LYS A 472 28.83 3.80 -12.76
CA LYS A 472 28.38 4.67 -13.86
C LYS A 472 28.54 4.03 -15.25
N ARG A 473 29.56 3.19 -15.43
CA ARG A 473 29.89 2.56 -16.73
C ARG A 473 29.19 1.24 -16.96
N ILE A 474 28.71 0.59 -15.90
CA ILE A 474 28.12 -0.74 -16.00
C ILE A 474 26.88 -0.72 -16.91
N LYS A 475 26.86 -1.63 -17.88
CA LYS A 475 25.70 -1.83 -18.75
C LYS A 475 24.73 -2.77 -18.06
N ILE A 476 23.52 -2.28 -17.81
CA ILE A 476 22.45 -3.01 -17.16
C ILE A 476 21.44 -3.40 -18.26
N PRO A 477 20.83 -4.61 -18.22
CA PRO A 477 19.81 -5.01 -19.18
C PRO A 477 18.68 -3.98 -19.29
N HIS A 478 18.11 -3.84 -20.49
CA HIS A 478 17.11 -2.81 -20.80
C HIS A 478 15.85 -2.89 -19.92
N GLU A 479 15.53 -4.10 -19.43
CA GLU A 479 14.39 -4.38 -18.56
C GLU A 479 14.58 -3.79 -17.15
N VAL A 480 15.83 -3.54 -16.73
CA VAL A 480 16.16 -3.03 -15.41
C VAL A 480 16.44 -1.53 -15.48
N ASN A 481 15.40 -0.72 -15.28
CA ASN A 481 15.49 0.73 -15.33
C ASN A 481 16.18 1.32 -14.08
N VAL A 482 17.50 1.17 -13.99
CA VAL A 482 18.37 1.65 -12.91
C VAL A 482 19.58 2.36 -13.52
N LYS A 483 19.87 3.58 -13.04
CA LYS A 483 21.09 4.32 -13.37
C LYS A 483 21.74 4.80 -12.08
N PHE A 484 23.00 4.45 -11.85
CA PHE A 484 23.74 4.87 -10.67
C PHE A 484 24.34 6.26 -10.89
N ILE A 485 23.64 7.29 -10.39
CA ILE A 485 24.03 8.70 -10.55
C ILE A 485 24.71 9.25 -9.28
N PHE A 486 24.32 8.74 -8.11
CA PHE A 486 24.87 9.15 -6.83
C PHE A 486 26.03 8.25 -6.42
N SER A 487 27.01 8.84 -5.74
CA SER A 487 28.15 8.11 -5.15
C SER A 487 27.68 7.01 -4.20
N ILE A 488 28.43 5.92 -4.09
CA ILE A 488 28.23 4.87 -3.09
C ILE A 488 28.31 5.42 -1.66
N LYS A 489 29.07 6.52 -1.44
CA LYS A 489 29.11 7.23 -0.16
C LYS A 489 27.76 7.85 0.22
N SER A 490 26.95 8.19 -0.78
CA SER A 490 25.61 8.76 -0.67
C SER A 490 24.52 7.72 -0.93
N ILE A 491 24.76 6.45 -0.58
CA ILE A 491 23.81 5.36 -0.83
C ILE A 491 22.42 5.56 -0.21
N HIS A 492 22.29 6.38 0.85
CA HIS A 492 20.96 6.72 1.39
C HIS A 492 20.08 7.53 0.43
N ASP A 493 20.66 8.15 -0.59
CA ASP A 493 19.95 8.84 -1.67
C ASP A 493 19.50 7.88 -2.79
N TRP A 494 19.92 6.61 -2.73
CA TRP A 494 19.52 5.59 -3.70
C TRP A 494 18.11 5.10 -3.42
N LYS A 495 17.29 4.93 -4.47
CA LYS A 495 15.98 4.24 -4.33
C LYS A 495 16.21 2.76 -4.04
N ALA A 496 15.25 2.10 -3.38
CA ALA A 496 15.32 0.68 -3.04
C ALA A 496 15.73 -0.23 -4.20
N LYS A 497 15.23 0.00 -5.42
CA LYS A 497 15.61 -0.77 -6.62
C LYS A 497 17.11 -0.73 -6.95
N HIS A 498 17.77 0.41 -6.72
CA HIS A 498 19.23 0.55 -6.92
C HIS A 498 19.98 -0.29 -5.89
N VAL A 499 19.58 -0.17 -4.62
CA VAL A 499 20.22 -0.93 -3.53
C VAL A 499 19.98 -2.42 -3.67
N ARG A 500 18.79 -2.84 -4.11
CA ARG A 500 18.47 -4.24 -4.40
C ARG A 500 19.35 -4.79 -5.52
N LEU A 501 19.44 -4.07 -6.65
CA LEU A 501 20.28 -4.48 -7.77
C LEU A 501 21.75 -4.58 -7.34
N PHE A 502 22.23 -3.57 -6.61
CA PHE A 502 23.56 -3.57 -6.04
C PHE A 502 23.77 -4.76 -5.12
N ASN A 503 22.99 -4.90 -4.04
CA ASN A 503 23.18 -5.94 -3.05
C ASN A 503 23.13 -7.38 -3.60
N LEU A 504 22.26 -7.63 -4.59
CA LEU A 504 22.06 -8.98 -5.12
C LEU A 504 23.00 -9.34 -6.28
N ASN A 505 23.43 -8.37 -7.09
CA ASN A 505 24.12 -8.69 -8.36
C ASN A 505 25.48 -8.00 -8.52
N LEU A 506 25.64 -6.77 -8.02
CA LEU A 506 26.82 -5.94 -8.35
C LEU A 506 27.77 -5.73 -7.17
N GLY A 507 27.20 -5.60 -5.98
CA GLY A 507 27.90 -5.15 -4.79
C GLY A 507 28.97 -6.14 -4.38
N LEU A 508 28.67 -7.44 -4.40
CA LEU A 508 29.64 -8.46 -4.01
C LEU A 508 30.92 -8.42 -4.87
N PRO A 509 30.88 -8.58 -6.21
CA PRO A 509 32.10 -8.56 -7.03
C PRO A 509 32.82 -7.21 -7.03
N ILE A 510 32.12 -6.10 -6.79
CA ILE A 510 32.74 -4.77 -6.72
C ILE A 510 33.43 -4.57 -5.37
N MET A 511 32.71 -4.77 -4.26
CA MET A 511 33.20 -4.38 -2.93
C MET A 511 34.35 -5.27 -2.44
N THR A 512 34.39 -6.54 -2.79
CA THR A 512 35.43 -7.48 -2.33
C THR A 512 36.82 -7.14 -2.87
N GLN A 513 36.91 -6.37 -3.96
CA GLN A 513 38.19 -5.90 -4.54
C GLN A 513 38.85 -4.81 -3.67
N TYR A 514 38.04 -4.05 -2.92
CA TYR A 514 38.52 -2.87 -2.18
C TYR A 514 38.42 -3.04 -0.66
N LEU A 515 37.58 -3.95 -0.17
CA LEU A 515 37.41 -4.21 1.25
C LEU A 515 38.53 -5.11 1.81
N PRO A 516 38.98 -4.88 3.06
CA PRO A 516 39.86 -5.83 3.73
C PRO A 516 39.20 -7.21 3.85
N ILE A 517 40.03 -8.26 3.82
CA ILE A 517 39.61 -9.67 3.72
C ILE A 517 38.52 -10.03 4.73
N SER A 518 38.62 -9.59 6.00
CA SER A 518 37.62 -9.88 7.04
C SER A 518 36.24 -9.29 6.72
N TYR A 519 36.18 -8.05 6.24
CA TYR A 519 34.93 -7.39 5.85
C TYR A 519 34.36 -7.96 4.56
N SER A 520 35.24 -8.27 3.60
CA SER A 520 34.87 -8.97 2.36
C SER A 520 34.20 -10.31 2.67
N SER A 521 34.78 -11.14 3.55
CA SER A 521 34.19 -12.42 3.95
C SER A 521 32.82 -12.26 4.61
N HIS A 522 32.67 -11.30 5.54
CA HIS A 522 31.37 -11.03 6.17
C HIS A 522 30.33 -10.54 5.15
N PHE A 523 30.73 -9.67 4.21
CA PHE A 523 29.85 -9.17 3.18
C PHE A 523 29.44 -10.26 2.18
N SER A 524 30.36 -11.16 1.81
CA SER A 524 30.08 -12.35 1.02
C SER A 524 29.02 -13.22 1.69
N ILE A 525 29.20 -13.55 2.98
CA ILE A 525 28.22 -14.34 3.73
C ILE A 525 26.87 -13.62 3.77
N TYR A 526 26.86 -12.30 3.99
CA TYR A 526 25.62 -11.51 3.98
C TYR A 526 24.90 -11.56 2.63
N CYS A 527 25.61 -11.33 1.52
CA CYS A 527 25.04 -11.39 0.17
C CYS A 527 24.57 -12.81 -0.18
N LEU A 528 25.36 -13.85 0.13
CA LEU A 528 25.00 -15.25 -0.12
C LEU A 528 23.77 -15.66 0.69
N PHE A 529 23.75 -15.39 2.00
CA PHE A 529 22.59 -15.68 2.84
C PHE A 529 21.33 -15.05 2.25
N ARG A 530 21.40 -13.85 1.68
CA ARG A 530 20.25 -13.15 1.08
C ARG A 530 19.89 -13.61 -0.33
N SER A 531 20.86 -14.08 -1.12
CA SER A 531 20.60 -14.71 -2.41
C SER A 531 19.93 -16.08 -2.23
N PHE A 532 20.33 -16.86 -1.22
CA PHE A 532 19.75 -18.18 -0.89
C PHE A 532 18.49 -18.10 -0.02
N SER A 533 18.31 -17.10 0.84
CA SER A 533 17.05 -16.94 1.59
C SER A 533 15.87 -16.45 0.75
N LYS A 534 16.06 -16.21 -0.56
CA LYS A 534 14.94 -16.21 -1.52
C LYS A 534 14.31 -17.59 -1.69
N GLU A 535 15.07 -18.67 -1.47
CA GLU A 535 14.53 -20.03 -1.45
C GLU A 535 13.95 -20.35 -0.06
N ILE A 536 14.53 -19.83 1.02
CA ILE A 536 14.15 -20.19 2.41
C ILE A 536 13.05 -19.30 3.02
N LEU A 537 12.70 -18.15 2.42
CA LEU A 537 11.53 -17.38 2.86
C LEU A 537 10.22 -17.85 2.18
N PHE A 538 10.34 -18.72 1.17
CA PHE A 538 9.21 -19.29 0.43
C PHE A 538 9.11 -20.83 0.55
N ASN A 539 10.18 -21.52 0.94
CA ASN A 539 10.09 -22.82 1.62
C ASN A 539 9.73 -22.58 3.09
#